data_AF-A0A831NTR0-F1
#
_entry.id   AF-A0A831NTR0-F1
#
_cell.length_a   1.000
_cell.length_b   1.000
_cell.length_c   1.000
_cell.angle_alpha   90.00
_cell.angle_beta   90.00
_cell.angle_gamma   90.00
#
_symmetry.space_group_name_H-M   'P 1'
#
loop_
_entity.id
_entity.type
_entity.pdbx_description
1 polymer ?
#
loop_
_entity_poly.entity_id
_entity_poly.type
_entity_poly.pdbx_seq_one_letter_code
_entity_poly.pdbx_strand_id
1 'polypeptide(L)' 'MLSVKRLARSILPIVIAFVVYIVYTGSIRLYDIITGIAVSLIVGTLTATIVVEDWRKSLDIRRLALFTVYVFKYFLVHE' A
#
# COMPACT_ATOMS: atom_id res chain seq x y z
N MET A 1 -12.90 -12.70 -14.94
CA MET A 1 -12.69 -13.32 -13.61
C MET A 1 -11.44 -12.75 -12.97
N LEU A 2 -11.55 -12.17 -11.76
CA LEU A 2 -10.39 -11.78 -10.96
C LEU A 2 -9.66 -13.06 -10.52
N SER A 3 -8.44 -13.27 -11.00
CA SER A 3 -7.60 -14.37 -10.52
C SER A 3 -7.14 -14.09 -9.09
N VAL A 4 -7.05 -15.12 -8.23
CA VAL A 4 -6.52 -15.03 -6.86
C VAL A 4 -5.18 -14.30 -6.81
N LYS A 5 -4.34 -14.49 -7.84
CA LYS A 5 -3.05 -13.79 -7.98
C LYS A 5 -3.22 -12.27 -8.13
N ARG A 6 -4.25 -11.80 -8.85
CA ARG A 6 -4.54 -10.36 -9.03
C ARG A 6 -5.04 -9.74 -7.73
N LEU A 7 -5.89 -10.45 -6.98
CA LEU A 7 -6.35 -10.02 -5.66
C LEU A 7 -5.17 -9.87 -4.68
N ALA A 8 -4.29 -10.88 -4.61
CA ALA A 8 -3.09 -10.81 -3.77
C ALA A 8 -2.17 -9.63 -4.13
N ARG A 9 -1.98 -9.35 -5.43
CA ARG A 9 -1.22 -8.18 -5.90
C ARG A 9 -1.81 -6.85 -5.41
N SER A 10 -3.13 -6.76 -5.26
CA SER A 10 -3.79 -5.50 -4.89
C SER A 10 -3.74 -5.17 -3.40
N ILE A 11 -3.46 -6.13 -2.52
CA ILE A 11 -3.48 -5.92 -1.08
C ILE A 11 -2.54 -4.78 -0.67
N LEU A 12 -1.27 -4.85 -1.07
CA LEU A 12 -0.29 -3.85 -0.67
C LEU A 12 -0.59 -2.44 -1.25
N PRO A 13 -0.89 -2.28 -2.56
CA PRO A 13 -1.33 -1.00 -3.11
C PRO A 13 -2.56 -0.41 -2.44
N ILE A 14 -3.57 -1.23 -2.11
CA ILE A 14 -4.77 -0.77 -1.38
C ILE A 14 -4.36 -0.19 -0.02
N VAL A 15 -3.57 -0.93 0.75
CA VAL A 15 -3.14 -0.50 2.09
C VAL A 15 -2.34 0.80 2.00
N ILE A 16 -1.38 0.89 1.08
CA ILE A 16 -0.57 2.10 0.90
C ILE A 16 -1.45 3.28 0.47
N ALA A 17 -2.33 3.10 -0.51
CA ALA A 17 -3.22 4.16 -0.98
C ALA A 17 -4.15 4.66 0.14
N PHE A 18 -4.65 3.75 0.98
CA PHE A 18 -5.46 4.13 2.14
C PHE A 18 -4.66 4.93 3.17
N VAL A 19 -3.44 4.48 3.51
CA VAL A 19 -2.55 5.21 4.43
C VAL A 19 -2.24 6.60 3.89
N VAL A 20 -1.88 6.71 2.61
CA VAL A 20 -1.64 8.00 1.95
C VAL A 20 -2.89 8.89 2.03
N TYR A 21 -4.07 8.34 1.77
CA TYR A 21 -5.32 9.10 1.87
C TYR A 21 -5.52 9.67 3.27
N ILE A 22 -5.42 8.85 4.32
CA ILE A 22 -5.64 9.31 5.71
C ILE A 22 -4.58 10.32 6.15
N VAL A 23 -3.30 10.09 5.80
CA VAL A 23 -2.23 11.03 6.14
C VAL A 23 -2.41 12.35 5.40
N TYR A 24 -2.82 12.32 4.14
CA TYR A 24 -3.04 13.52 3.34
C TYR A 24 -4.27 14.32 3.80
N THR A 25 -5.38 13.64 4.12
CA THR A 25 -6.57 14.32 4.63
C THR A 25 -6.39 14.84 6.05
N GLY A 26 -5.51 14.22 6.85
CA GLY A 26 -5.26 14.59 8.24
C GLY A 26 -6.49 14.43 9.15
N SER A 27 -7.50 13.68 8.71
CA SER A 27 -8.78 13.51 9.38
C SER A 27 -9.13 12.04 9.58
N ILE A 28 -9.64 11.72 10.77
CA ILE A 28 -10.07 10.37 11.18
C ILE A 28 -11.59 10.34 11.39
N ARG A 29 -12.34 11.24 10.72
CA ARG A 29 -13.82 11.18 10.76
C ARG A 29 -14.28 9.94 10.02
N LEU A 30 -15.41 9.36 10.46
CA LEU A 30 -15.96 8.14 9.88
C LEU A 30 -16.20 8.26 8.36
N TYR A 31 -16.65 9.44 7.91
CA TYR A 31 -16.81 9.74 6.48
C TYR A 31 -15.48 9.61 5.71
N ASP A 32 -14.38 10.13 6.24
CA ASP A 32 -13.06 10.10 5.61
C ASP A 32 -12.51 8.66 5.56
N ILE A 33 -12.74 7.88 6.61
CA ILE A 33 -12.35 6.48 6.65
C ILE A 33 -13.09 5.68 5.57
N ILE A 34 -14.42 5.83 5.48
CA ILE A 34 -15.24 5.08 4.52
C ILE A 34 -14.87 5.47 3.08
N THR A 35 -14.74 6.77 2.81
CA THR A 35 -14.34 7.27 1.49
C THR A 35 -12.93 6.81 1.13
N GLY A 36 -11.98 6.87 2.06
CA GLY A 36 -10.63 6.36 1.88
C GLY A 36 -10.60 4.86 1.55
N ILE A 37 -11.40 4.04 2.26
CA ILE A 37 -11.50 2.60 1.96
C ILE A 37 -12.04 2.39 0.54
N ALA A 38 -13.11 3.08 0.15
CA ALA A 38 -13.69 2.94 -1.18
C ALA A 38 -12.70 3.35 -2.28
N VAL A 39 -12.05 4.50 -2.13
CA VAL A 39 -11.08 5.02 -3.11
C VAL A 39 -9.86 4.11 -3.20
N SER A 40 -9.30 3.69 -2.07
CA SER A 40 -8.12 2.82 -2.05
C SER A 40 -8.39 1.43 -2.64
N LEU A 41 -9.58 0.87 -2.45
CA LEU A 41 -10.00 -0.38 -3.12
C LEU A 41 -10.02 -0.21 -4.64
N ILE A 42 -10.61 0.87 -5.16
CA ILE A 42 -10.69 1.13 -6.60
C ILE A 42 -9.28 1.37 -7.17
N VAL A 43 -8.54 2.32 -6.61
CA VAL A 43 -7.21 2.71 -7.11
C VAL A 43 -6.23 1.55 -6.97
N GLY A 44 -6.20 0.90 -5.81
CA GLY A 44 -5.28 -0.20 -5.53
C GLY A 44 -5.53 -1.41 -6.43
N THR A 45 -6.78 -1.78 -6.71
CA THR A 45 -7.07 -2.90 -7.62
C THR A 45 -6.71 -2.60 -9.07
N LEU A 46 -6.94 -1.37 -9.55
CA LEU A 46 -6.60 -0.96 -10.91
C LEU A 46 -5.09 -0.86 -11.13
N THR A 47 -4.36 -0.31 -10.15
CA THR A 47 -2.92 -0.06 -10.26
C THR A 47 -2.06 -1.28 -9.92
N ALA A 48 -2.60 -2.27 -9.20
CA ALA A 48 -1.85 -3.45 -8.75
C ALA A 48 -1.11 -4.20 -9.86
N THR A 49 -1.70 -4.29 -11.06
CA THR A 49 -1.07 -5.00 -12.18
C THR A 49 0.10 -4.24 -12.81
N ILE A 50 0.18 -2.93 -12.58
CA ILE A 50 1.24 -2.06 -13.09
C ILE A 50 2.37 -1.98 -12.06
N VAL A 51 2.01 -1.82 -10.78
CA VAL A 51 2.98 -1.57 -9.69
C VAL A 51 3.59 -2.87 -9.15
N VAL A 52 2.81 -3.96 -9.07
CA VAL A 52 3.26 -5.20 -8.42
C VAL A 52 3.56 -6.28 -9.45
N GLU A 53 4.85 -6.44 -9.72
CA GLU A 53 5.36 -7.49 -10.61
C GLU A 53 5.25 -8.88 -9.97
N ASP A 54 5.76 -9.03 -8.74
CA ASP A 54 5.72 -10.26 -7.96
C ASP A 54 4.96 -10.06 -6.64
N TRP A 55 3.81 -10.71 -6.52
CA TRP A 55 2.92 -10.59 -5.38
C TRP A 55 3.48 -11.24 -4.11
N ARG A 56 4.27 -12.30 -4.24
CA ARG A 56 4.86 -13.00 -3.09
C ARG A 56 5.84 -12.10 -2.37
N LYS A 57 6.65 -11.41 -3.18
CA LYS A 57 7.63 -10.42 -2.77
C LYS A 57 7.01 -9.19 -2.11
N SER A 58 5.82 -8.78 -2.54
CA SER A 58 5.12 -7.62 -1.99
C SER A 58 4.49 -7.89 -0.61
N LEU A 59 4.17 -9.15 -0.31
CA LEU A 59 3.54 -9.55 0.96
C LEU A 59 4.55 -10.17 1.94
N ASP A 60 5.84 -10.17 1.59
CA ASP A 60 6.90 -10.68 2.46
C ASP A 60 7.21 -9.67 3.58
N ILE A 61 6.76 -10.00 4.79
CA ILE A 61 6.93 -9.18 6.00
C ILE A 61 8.40 -8.91 6.30
N ARG A 62 9.31 -9.86 6.05
CA ARG A 62 10.75 -9.65 6.31
C ARG A 62 11.31 -8.60 5.37
N ARG A 63 10.91 -8.61 4.10
CA ARG A 63 11.33 -7.59 3.13
C ARG A 63 10.75 -6.23 3.45
N LEU A 64 9.49 -6.16 3.88
CA LEU A 64 8.87 -4.89 4.30
C LEU A 64 9.55 -4.32 5.55
N ALA A 65 9.90 -5.15 6.54
CA ALA A 65 10.63 -4.71 7.72
C ALA A 65 12.04 -4.19 7.36
N LEU A 66 12.76 -4.92 6.49
CA LEU A 66 14.06 -4.46 5.98
C LEU A 66 13.92 -3.14 5.20
N PHE A 67 12.90 -3.00 4.36
CA PHE A 67 12.63 -1.75 3.66
C PHE A 67 12.51 -0.58 4.64
N THR A 68 11.71 -0.71 5.70
CA THR A 68 11.58 0.31 6.73
C THR A 68 12.92 0.65 7.39
N VAL A 69 13.72 -0.36 7.75
CA VAL A 69 15.07 -0.13 8.32
C VAL A 69 15.97 0.61 7.32
N TYR A 70 15.96 0.24 6.05
CA TYR A 70 16.74 0.90 5.02
C TYR A 70 16.27 2.32 4.75
N VAL A 71 14.97 2.60 4.81
CA VAL A 71 14.42 3.95 4.71
C VAL A 71 15.03 4.83 5.81
N PHE A 72 14.95 4.41 7.07
CA PHE A 72 15.55 5.18 8.18
C PHE A 72 17.06 5.29 8.08
N LYS A 73 17.75 4.20 7.70
CA LYS A 73 19.21 4.24 7.51
C LYS A 73 19.59 5.23 6.42
N TYR A 74 18.85 5.27 5.31
CA TYR A 74 19.12 6.19 4.22
C TYR A 74 18.93 7.64 4.66
N PHE A 75 17.80 7.97 5.29
CA PHE A 75 17.50 9.33 5.78
C PHE A 75 18.41 9.80 6.93
N LEU A 76 18.87 8.91 7.82
CA LEU A 76 19.59 9.33 9.03
C LEU A 76 21.11 9.19 8.95
N VAL A 77 21.60 8.27 8.11
CA VAL A 77 23.04 7.93 8.06
C VAL A 77 23.68 8.34 6.74
N HIS A 78 22.91 8.33 5.66
CA HIS A 78 23.44 8.57 4.31
C HIS A 78 22.96 9.91 3.70
N GLU A 79 22.22 10.71 4.46
CA GLU A 79 21.94 12.12 4.17
C GLU A 79 23.12 13.00 4.58
#